data_AF-A0A529HYS2-F1
#
_entry.id   AF-A0A529HYS2-F1
#
_cell.length_a   1.000
_cell.length_b   1.000
_cell.length_c   1.000
_cell.angle_alpha   90.00
_cell.angle_beta   90.00
_cell.angle_gamma   90.00
#
_symmetry.space_group_name_H-M   'P 1'
#
loop_
_entity.id
_entity.type
_entity.pdbx_description
1 polymer ?
#
loop_
_entity_poly.entity_id
_entity_poly.type
_entity_poly.pdbx_seq_one_letter_code
_entity_poly.pdbx_strand_id
1 'polypeptide(L)'
;MFIPLYDTNRLRHIRLQYVTIGLIAANALVYLATTLGGESFTNAAVLGLGFIPSVVHDKVELSPEFVVIPESLSYLTYSFLHADIFHLGGNMLFLWVFGDNVEDALGHIRYLIFYLACAAAGAFFQGLV
;
A
#
# COMPACT_ATOMS: atom_id res chain seq x y z
N MET A 1 -26.51 -5.22 -6.07
CA MET A 1 -25.72 -4.37 -5.15
C MET A 1 -24.63 -3.70 -5.96
N PHE A 2 -24.57 -2.36 -6.03
CA PHE A 2 -23.59 -1.64 -6.86
C PHE A 2 -22.22 -1.49 -6.18
N ILE A 3 -22.18 -1.52 -4.84
CA ILE A 3 -20.95 -1.43 -4.05
C ILE A 3 -20.84 -2.68 -3.17
N PRO A 4 -19.85 -3.56 -3.38
CA PRO A 4 -19.68 -4.73 -2.54
C PRO A 4 -19.13 -4.32 -1.18
N LEU A 5 -19.89 -4.52 -0.10
CA LEU A 5 -19.47 -4.19 1.27
C LEU A 5 -18.93 -5.39 2.04
N TYR A 6 -19.32 -6.60 1.63
CA TYR A 6 -18.92 -7.87 2.21
C TYR A 6 -19.21 -8.98 1.19
N ASP A 7 -18.66 -10.16 1.43
CA ASP A 7 -19.02 -11.38 0.71
C ASP A 7 -19.68 -12.42 1.64
N THR A 8 -20.15 -13.52 1.07
CA THR A 8 -20.81 -14.61 1.81
C THR A 8 -19.88 -15.77 2.17
N ASN A 9 -18.58 -15.67 1.84
CA ASN A 9 -17.60 -16.68 2.17
C ASN A 9 -17.33 -16.67 3.68
N ARG A 10 -17.21 -17.87 4.24
CA ARG A 10 -16.81 -18.04 5.64
C ARG A 10 -15.35 -18.39 5.68
N LEU A 11 -14.60 -17.79 6.60
CA LEU A 11 -13.24 -18.18 6.94
C LEU A 11 -13.22 -19.66 7.36
N ARG A 12 -12.32 -20.45 6.76
CA ARG A 12 -12.22 -21.90 6.98
C ARG A 12 -10.95 -22.29 7.73
N HIS A 13 -9.87 -21.56 7.53
CA HIS A 13 -8.52 -21.90 8.01
C HIS A 13 -8.02 -20.91 9.08
N ILE A 14 -8.39 -19.63 8.98
CA ILE A 14 -8.04 -18.61 9.96
C ILE A 14 -9.26 -18.22 10.82
N ARG A 15 -8.99 -17.65 12.01
CA ARG A 15 -10.05 -17.14 12.89
C ARG A 15 -10.46 -15.71 12.56
N LEU A 16 -9.50 -14.90 12.16
CA LEU A 16 -9.68 -13.50 11.79
C LEU A 16 -8.59 -13.10 10.81
N GLN A 17 -8.94 -12.23 9.86
CA GLN A 17 -8.05 -11.65 8.86
C GLN A 17 -7.13 -10.54 9.44
N TYR A 18 -6.27 -10.90 10.39
CA TYR A 18 -5.40 -9.95 11.10
C TYR A 18 -4.49 -9.15 10.17
N VAL A 19 -3.97 -9.78 9.12
CA VAL A 19 -3.05 -9.11 8.19
C VAL A 19 -3.82 -8.12 7.33
N THR A 20 -4.98 -8.48 6.82
CA THR A 20 -5.84 -7.58 6.06
C THR A 20 -6.25 -6.36 6.89
N ILE A 21 -6.69 -6.57 8.14
CA ILE A 21 -7.00 -5.48 9.08
C ILE A 21 -5.76 -4.61 9.35
N GLY A 22 -4.59 -5.24 9.55
CA GLY A 22 -3.34 -4.54 9.79
C GLY A 22 -2.91 -3.68 8.60
N LEU A 23 -3.05 -4.19 7.37
CA LEU A 23 -2.78 -3.45 6.15
C LEU A 23 -3.75 -2.27 5.99
N ILE A 24 -5.05 -2.46 6.26
CA ILE A 24 -6.04 -1.38 6.23
C ILE A 24 -5.68 -0.30 7.26
N ALA A 25 -5.35 -0.70 8.49
CA ALA A 25 -4.95 0.24 9.53
C ALA A 25 -3.69 1.01 9.16
N ALA A 26 -2.68 0.34 8.61
CA ALA A 26 -1.44 0.99 8.16
C ALA A 26 -1.71 2.03 7.07
N ASN A 27 -2.51 1.69 6.05
CA ASN A 27 -2.90 2.62 4.99
C ASN A 27 -3.68 3.83 5.53
N ALA A 28 -4.64 3.59 6.43
CA ALA A 28 -5.41 4.65 7.06
C ALA A 28 -4.53 5.58 7.92
N LEU A 29 -3.56 5.03 8.64
CA LEU A 29 -2.61 5.80 9.45
C LEU A 29 -1.67 6.66 8.59
N VAL A 30 -1.13 6.09 7.50
CA VAL A 30 -0.29 6.83 6.56
C VAL A 30 -1.10 7.97 5.92
N TYR A 31 -2.31 7.69 5.46
CA TYR A 31 -3.19 8.71 4.89
C TYR A 31 -3.57 9.80 5.90
N LEU A 32 -3.84 9.43 7.16
CA LEU A 32 -4.13 10.40 8.20
C LEU A 32 -2.91 11.28 8.49
N ALA A 33 -1.72 10.70 8.55
CA ALA A 33 -0.49 11.43 8.77
C ALA A 33 -0.21 12.43 7.63
N THR A 34 -0.37 12.02 6.37
CA THR A 34 -0.20 12.93 5.23
C THR A 34 -1.30 13.99 5.18
N THR A 35 -2.54 13.66 5.50
CA THR A 35 -3.63 14.64 5.51
C THR A 35 -3.45 15.70 6.61
N LEU A 36 -2.97 15.31 7.80
CA LEU A 36 -2.83 16.23 8.94
C LEU A 36 -1.46 16.92 9.02
N GLY A 37 -0.43 16.37 8.37
CA GLY A 37 0.95 16.87 8.46
C GLY A 37 1.21 18.20 7.73
N GLY A 38 0.24 18.68 6.94
CA GLY A 38 0.38 19.88 6.12
C GLY A 38 1.22 19.66 4.86
N GLU A 39 1.23 20.65 3.96
CA GLU A 39 1.80 20.51 2.61
C GLU A 39 3.27 20.06 2.60
N SER A 40 4.09 20.59 3.50
CA SER A 40 5.52 20.23 3.56
C SER A 40 5.73 18.76 3.93
N PHE A 41 5.00 18.25 4.93
CA PHE A 41 5.08 16.84 5.31
C PHE A 41 4.53 15.93 4.21
N THR A 42 3.41 16.31 3.59
CA THR A 42 2.82 15.57 2.47
C THR A 42 3.77 15.46 1.31
N ASN A 43 4.39 16.57 0.91
CA ASN A 43 5.37 16.58 -0.19
C ASN A 43 6.57 15.69 0.15
N ALA A 44 7.08 15.75 1.39
CA ALA A 44 8.17 14.89 1.83
C ALA A 44 7.80 13.41 1.84
N ALA A 45 6.59 13.06 2.28
CA ALA A 45 6.09 11.69 2.27
C ALA A 45 5.89 11.17 0.84
N VAL A 46 5.31 11.97 -0.05
CA VAL A 46 5.05 11.58 -1.45
C VAL A 46 6.34 11.38 -2.21
N LEU A 47 7.29 12.31 -2.10
CA LEU A 47 8.57 12.22 -2.80
C LEU A 47 9.50 11.18 -2.17
N GLY A 48 9.52 11.09 -0.85
CA GLY A 48 10.44 10.23 -0.12
C GLY A 48 9.99 8.77 0.01
N LEU A 49 8.68 8.49 0.01
CA LEU A 49 8.13 7.13 0.10
C LEU A 49 7.55 6.62 -1.23
N GLY A 50 7.38 7.51 -2.22
CA GLY A 50 6.84 7.16 -3.53
C GLY A 50 7.86 6.46 -4.42
N PHE A 51 7.36 5.59 -5.31
CA PHE A 51 8.17 4.97 -6.34
C PHE A 51 8.30 5.93 -7.54
N ILE A 52 9.52 6.41 -7.79
CA ILE A 52 9.82 7.34 -8.89
C ILE A 52 10.83 6.67 -9.84
N PRO A 53 10.44 6.26 -11.06
CA PRO A 53 11.32 5.51 -11.97
C PRO A 53 12.64 6.21 -12.32
N SER A 54 12.65 7.54 -12.40
CA SER A 54 13.88 8.30 -12.68
C SER A 54 14.87 8.29 -11.52
N VAL A 55 14.38 8.16 -10.28
CA VAL A 55 15.21 8.10 -9.08
C VAL A 55 15.83 6.71 -8.96
N VAL A 56 14.99 5.68 -8.96
CA VAL A 56 15.41 4.27 -8.82
C VAL A 56 16.34 3.79 -9.94
N HIS A 57 16.29 4.42 -11.11
CA HIS A 57 17.21 4.14 -12.23
C HIS A 57 18.42 5.09 -12.30
N ASP A 58 18.73 5.79 -11.21
CA ASP A 58 19.89 6.67 -11.07
C ASP A 58 19.95 7.78 -12.16
N LYS A 59 18.81 8.18 -12.72
CA LYS A 59 18.74 9.24 -13.75
C LYS A 59 18.67 10.63 -13.12
N VAL A 60 18.06 10.72 -11.94
CA VAL A 60 17.87 11.95 -11.17
C VAL A 60 17.99 11.61 -9.69
N GLU A 61 18.70 12.44 -8.92
CA GLU A 61 18.76 12.28 -7.47
C GLU A 61 17.65 13.10 -6.78
N LEU A 62 17.03 12.51 -5.76
CA LEU A 62 16.16 13.26 -4.85
C LEU A 62 16.98 14.26 -4.04
N SER A 63 16.42 15.44 -3.79
CA SER A 63 17.04 16.38 -2.87
C SER A 63 17.19 15.72 -1.48
N PRO A 64 18.30 15.96 -0.74
CA PRO A 64 18.59 15.27 0.52
C PRO A 64 17.47 15.37 1.58
N GLU A 65 16.69 16.44 1.58
CA GLU A 65 15.55 16.63 2.48
C GLU A 65 14.39 15.63 2.27
N PHE A 66 14.34 14.97 1.11
CA PHE A 66 13.31 13.98 0.78
C PHE A 66 13.80 12.53 0.89
N VAL A 67 15.10 12.31 1.12
CA VAL A 67 15.67 10.97 1.26
C VAL A 67 15.43 10.45 2.68
N VAL A 68 14.26 9.85 2.91
CA VAL A 68 13.84 9.31 4.21
C VAL A 68 14.03 7.79 4.34
N ILE A 69 14.13 7.08 3.21
CA ILE A 69 14.36 5.64 3.11
C ILE A 69 15.34 5.34 1.98
N PRO A 70 15.97 4.15 1.95
CA PRO A 70 16.67 3.66 0.77
C PRO A 70 15.72 3.58 -0.43
N GLU A 71 16.16 3.99 -1.61
CA GLU A 71 15.35 4.01 -2.84
C GLU A 71 14.77 2.63 -3.19
N SER A 72 15.49 1.55 -2.89
CA SER A 72 15.01 0.18 -3.07
C SER A 72 13.76 -0.17 -2.25
N LEU A 73 13.51 0.51 -1.12
CA LEU A 73 12.28 0.32 -0.34
C LEU A 73 11.08 1.02 -0.96
N SER A 74 11.29 1.97 -1.90
CA SER A 74 10.20 2.63 -2.61
C SER A 74 9.35 1.66 -3.44
N TYR A 75 9.89 0.49 -3.82
CA TYR A 75 9.15 -0.63 -4.42
C TYR A 75 8.02 -1.18 -3.54
N LEU A 76 8.03 -0.86 -2.24
CA LEU A 76 7.01 -1.29 -1.29
C LEU A 76 6.26 -0.11 -0.68
N THR A 77 6.98 0.94 -0.26
CA THR A 77 6.35 2.03 0.50
C THR A 77 5.34 2.84 -0.30
N TYR A 78 5.50 2.90 -1.63
CA TYR A 78 4.57 3.61 -2.51
C TYR A 78 3.13 3.08 -2.41
N SER A 79 2.95 1.78 -2.15
CA SER A 79 1.63 1.15 -2.13
C SER A 79 0.79 1.57 -0.92
N PHE A 80 1.37 2.31 0.03
CA PHE A 80 0.67 2.84 1.21
C PHE A 80 0.24 4.30 1.06
N LEU A 81 0.74 5.00 0.03
CA LEU A 81 0.40 6.39 -0.24
C LEU A 81 -0.91 6.49 -1.02
N HIS A 82 -1.81 7.35 -0.57
CA HIS A 82 -3.09 7.61 -1.23
C HIS A 82 -3.30 9.12 -1.39
N ALA A 83 -3.72 9.52 -2.59
CA ALA A 83 -3.84 10.94 -2.97
C ALA A 83 -5.06 11.63 -2.35
N ASP A 84 -6.14 10.89 -2.14
CA ASP A 84 -7.41 11.41 -1.62
C ASP A 84 -8.24 10.30 -0.95
N ILE A 85 -9.32 10.73 -0.28
CA ILE A 85 -10.18 9.86 0.52
C ILE A 85 -10.94 8.83 -0.32
N PHE A 86 -11.28 9.15 -1.58
CA PHE A 86 -11.97 8.21 -2.46
C PHE A 86 -11.01 7.16 -2.99
N HIS A 87 -9.77 7.54 -3.31
CA HIS A 87 -8.73 6.59 -3.69
C HIS A 87 -8.42 5.63 -2.53
N LEU A 88 -8.27 6.13 -1.29
CA LEU A 88 -8.13 5.28 -0.12
C LEU A 88 -9.36 4.39 0.10
N GLY A 89 -10.55 4.99 0.15
CA GLY A 89 -11.80 4.27 0.43
C GLY A 89 -12.07 3.15 -0.57
N GLY A 90 -11.82 3.39 -1.85
CA GLY A 90 -11.92 2.37 -2.90
C GLY A 90 -10.96 1.20 -2.66
N ASN A 91 -9.68 1.47 -2.46
CA ASN A 91 -8.69 0.41 -2.22
C ASN A 91 -8.98 -0.38 -0.95
N MET A 92 -9.34 0.30 0.14
CA MET A 92 -9.65 -0.37 1.41
C MET A 92 -10.93 -1.20 1.30
N LEU A 93 -11.90 -0.78 0.49
CA LEU A 93 -13.09 -1.59 0.20
C LEU A 93 -12.72 -2.88 -0.54
N PHE A 94 -11.89 -2.80 -1.58
CA PHE A 94 -11.39 -3.98 -2.29
C PHE A 94 -10.61 -4.89 -1.35
N LEU A 95 -9.70 -4.33 -0.55
CA LEU A 95 -8.89 -5.09 0.40
C LEU A 95 -9.76 -5.75 1.48
N TRP A 96 -10.81 -5.08 1.96
CA TRP A 96 -11.75 -5.61 2.95
C TRP A 96 -12.60 -6.75 2.40
N VAL A 97 -13.09 -6.64 1.16
CA VAL A 97 -13.99 -7.62 0.55
C VAL A 97 -13.25 -8.84 0.01
N PHE A 98 -12.00 -8.70 -0.44
CA PHE A 98 -11.26 -9.81 -1.07
C PHE A 98 -10.07 -10.30 -0.25
N GLY A 99 -9.49 -9.44 0.59
CA GLY A 99 -8.29 -9.76 1.37
C GLY A 99 -8.52 -10.89 2.36
N ASP A 100 -9.71 -10.96 2.97
CA ASP A 100 -10.07 -11.99 3.95
C ASP A 100 -10.02 -13.41 3.36
N ASN A 101 -10.55 -13.59 2.15
CA ASN A 101 -10.55 -14.85 1.41
C ASN A 101 -9.14 -15.28 1.02
N VAL A 102 -8.32 -14.33 0.55
CA VAL A 102 -6.94 -14.62 0.16
C VAL A 102 -6.10 -14.94 1.39
N GLU A 103 -6.31 -14.22 2.49
CA GLU A 103 -5.66 -14.49 3.77
C GLU A 103 -6.08 -15.85 4.35
N ASP A 104 -7.35 -16.22 4.24
CA ASP A 104 -7.83 -17.54 4.66
C ASP A 104 -7.22 -18.65 3.80
N ALA A 105 -7.11 -18.45 2.49
CA ALA A 105 -6.57 -19.45 1.57
C ALA A 105 -5.05 -19.66 1.72
N LEU A 106 -4.30 -18.60 2.01
CA LEU A 106 -2.83 -18.66 2.10
C LEU A 106 -2.32 -18.79 3.54
N GLY A 107 -3.10 -18.35 4.53
CA GLY A 107 -2.65 -18.07 5.89
C GLY A 107 -1.91 -16.74 5.99
N HIS A 108 -1.87 -16.19 7.21
CA HIS A 108 -1.37 -14.84 7.51
C HIS A 108 -0.02 -14.50 6.86
N ILE A 109 1.03 -15.29 7.11
CA ILE A 109 2.39 -14.96 6.70
C ILE A 109 2.55 -15.03 5.18
N ARG A 110 2.01 -16.07 4.54
CA ARG A 110 2.11 -16.23 3.09
C ARG A 110 1.31 -15.16 2.35
N TYR A 111 0.16 -14.76 2.91
CA TYR A 111 -0.60 -13.64 2.38
C TYR A 111 0.17 -12.32 2.50
N LEU A 112 0.80 -12.02 3.63
CA LEU A 112 1.61 -10.80 3.77
C LEU A 112 2.76 -10.75 2.76
N ILE A 113 3.49 -11.87 2.61
CA ILE A 113 4.57 -11.97 1.62
C ILE A 113 4.01 -11.79 0.20
N PHE A 114 2.89 -12.43 -0.12
CA PHE A 114 2.23 -12.30 -1.42
C PHE A 114 1.82 -10.85 -1.70
N TYR A 115 1.20 -10.17 -0.74
CA TYR A 115 0.80 -8.77 -0.86
C TYR A 115 2.00 -7.85 -1.15
N LEU A 116 3.08 -7.98 -0.39
CA LEU A 116 4.29 -7.17 -0.58
C LEU A 116 5.01 -7.52 -1.89
N ALA A 117 5.01 -8.79 -2.30
CA ALA A 117 5.55 -9.20 -3.59
C ALA A 117 4.76 -8.60 -4.77
N CYS A 118 3.43 -8.52 -4.66
CA CYS A 118 2.60 -7.84 -5.66
C CYS A 118 2.91 -6.34 -5.74
N ALA A 119 3.11 -5.66 -4.60
CA ALA A 119 3.54 -4.26 -4.59
C ALA A 119 4.90 -4.09 -5.31
N ALA A 120 5.89 -4.89 -4.94
CA ALA A 120 7.21 -4.84 -5.59
C ALA A 120 7.14 -5.13 -7.09
N ALA A 121 6.36 -6.13 -7.51
CA ALA A 121 6.16 -6.45 -8.91
C ALA A 121 5.46 -5.30 -9.67
N GLY A 122 4.45 -4.67 -9.07
CA GLY A 122 3.77 -3.51 -9.64
C GLY A 122 4.71 -2.35 -9.88
N ALA A 123 5.51 -1.98 -8.88
CA ALA A 123 6.55 -0.96 -9.02
C ALA A 123 7.59 -1.33 -10.11
N PHE A 124 8.03 -2.59 -10.13
CA PHE A 124 8.96 -3.06 -11.16
C PHE A 124 8.41 -2.86 -12.57
N PHE A 125 7.17 -3.29 -12.85
CA PHE A 125 6.57 -3.10 -14.16
C PHE A 125 6.33 -1.61 -14.50
N GLN A 126 5.93 -0.81 -13.52
CA GLN A 126 5.80 0.65 -13.68
C GLN A 126 7.14 1.31 -14.06
N GLY A 127 8.27 0.78 -13.57
CA GLY A 127 9.59 1.28 -13.92
C GLY A 127 10.02 0.97 -15.36
N LEU A 128 9.43 -0.04 -16.00
CA LEU A 128 9.81 -0.45 -17.36
C LEU A 128 9.28 0.49 -18.47
N VAL A 129 8.28 1.32 -18.16
CA VAL A 129 7.64 2.29 -19.07
C VAL A 129 8.11 3.72 -18.79
#